data_AF-A0A1E4RWQ4-F1
#
_entry.id   AF-A0A1E4RWQ4-F1
#
_cell.length_a   1.000
_cell.length_b   1.000
_cell.length_c   1.000
_cell.angle_alpha   90.00
_cell.angle_beta   90.00
_cell.angle_gamma   90.00
#
_symmetry.space_group_name_H-M   'P 1'
#
loop_
_entity.id
_entity.type
_entity.pdbx_description
1 polymer ?
#
loop_
_entity_poly.entity_id
_entity_poly.type
_entity_poly.pdbx_seq_one_letter_code
_entity_poly.pdbx_strand_id
1 'polypeptide(L)'
;MMEGIPISIMAGKVDIGEFHTHFNSCIKSIEAIRSQDDKRNAIAQLKKEVEAVAHLLPSYQQLSYSEAIKRELDSLDKPKTRFRFTQRSRQPDPSRKELKKFEDSAVTPTVTGVKGTHLTLGQSNVLLTELDSCTVRIKNASTVTLKSVNNCTFVVECSGPVFIQTASSCLFFIGCHQLRLHGLSNCQIDATIPSGRAVIENCHGLQVHGVEIDDFDYPNGKSPNFTLVQFDHSVLKRREEILQMGV
;
A
#
# COMPACT_ATOMS: atom_id res chain seq x y z
N MET A 1 24.47 -7.96 -29.12
CA MET A 1 24.14 -9.36 -29.41
C MET A 1 24.03 -10.06 -28.07
N MET A 2 22.81 -10.30 -27.58
CA MET A 2 22.62 -11.13 -26.39
C MET A 2 22.80 -12.57 -26.86
N GLU A 3 23.92 -13.19 -26.50
CA GLU A 3 24.07 -14.63 -26.67
C GLU A 3 23.08 -15.32 -25.73
N GLY A 4 22.14 -16.06 -26.32
CA GLY A 4 21.22 -16.88 -25.56
C GLY A 4 22.02 -17.95 -24.85
N ILE A 5 22.04 -17.90 -23.52
CA ILE A 5 22.46 -19.06 -22.73
C ILE A 5 21.45 -20.15 -23.07
N PRO A 6 21.88 -21.35 -23.49
CA PRO A 6 20.98 -22.47 -23.61
C PRO A 6 20.54 -22.81 -22.18
N ILE A 7 19.37 -22.31 -21.78
CA ILE A 7 18.62 -22.92 -20.69
C ILE A 7 18.55 -24.39 -21.09
N SER A 8 19.24 -25.24 -20.36
CA SER A 8 19.30 -26.66 -20.66
C SER A 8 17.91 -27.22 -20.40
N ILE A 9 17.05 -27.17 -21.43
CA ILE A 9 15.77 -27.88 -21.48
C ILE A 9 16.12 -29.36 -21.73
N MET A 10 16.87 -29.95 -20.81
CA MET A 10 17.16 -31.37 -20.76
C MET A 10 16.35 -31.94 -19.60
N ALA A 11 15.35 -32.77 -19.94
CA ALA A 11 14.66 -33.67 -19.02
C ALA A 11 13.84 -33.06 -17.87
N GLY A 12 13.04 -32.03 -18.14
CA GLY A 12 11.81 -31.78 -17.37
C GLY A 12 11.96 -31.27 -15.93
N LYS A 13 13.12 -30.72 -15.56
CA LYS A 13 13.29 -29.97 -14.31
C LYS A 13 13.87 -28.60 -14.63
N VAL A 14 13.00 -27.60 -14.79
CA VAL A 14 13.43 -26.20 -14.73
C VAL A 14 13.66 -25.88 -13.26
N ASP A 15 14.89 -25.52 -12.91
CA ASP A 15 15.16 -24.95 -11.59
C ASP A 15 14.52 -23.56 -11.54
N ILE A 16 13.45 -23.44 -10.76
CA ILE A 16 12.67 -22.21 -10.63
C ILE A 16 13.53 -21.08 -10.07
N GLY A 17 14.50 -21.39 -9.19
CA GLY A 17 15.43 -20.40 -8.62
C GLY A 17 16.43 -19.89 -9.66
N GLU A 18 16.93 -20.78 -10.51
CA GLU A 18 17.79 -20.42 -11.63
C GLU A 18 17.04 -19.55 -12.66
N PHE A 19 15.80 -19.94 -13.01
CA PHE A 19 14.95 -19.14 -13.91
C PHE A 19 14.62 -17.77 -13.33
N HIS A 20 14.34 -17.69 -12.02
CA HIS A 20 14.12 -16.41 -11.34
C HIS A 20 15.34 -15.49 -11.41
N THR A 21 16.53 -16.04 -11.21
CA THR A 21 17.80 -15.31 -11.28
C THR A 21 18.07 -14.81 -12.71
N HIS A 22 17.83 -15.67 -13.71
CA HIS A 22 17.91 -15.33 -15.13
C HIS A 22 16.92 -14.22 -15.50
N PHE A 23 15.65 -14.36 -15.14
CA PHE A 23 14.60 -13.38 -15.40
C PHE A 23 14.98 -11.98 -14.87
N ASN A 24 15.41 -11.90 -13.61
CA ASN A 24 15.84 -10.64 -13.00
C ASN A 24 17.08 -10.05 -13.68
N SER A 25 18.02 -10.89 -14.12
CA SER A 25 19.19 -10.45 -14.89
C SER A 25 18.78 -9.87 -16.26
N CYS A 26 17.83 -10.51 -16.95
CA CYS A 26 17.29 -10.03 -18.23
C CYS A 26 16.59 -8.68 -18.07
N ILE A 27 15.76 -8.49 -17.04
CA ILE A 27 15.10 -7.20 -16.77
C ILE A 27 16.14 -6.09 -16.55
N LYS A 28 17.14 -6.31 -15.70
CA LYS A 28 18.24 -5.34 -15.49
C LYS A 28 18.99 -5.03 -16.79
N SER A 29 19.20 -6.04 -17.62
CA SER A 29 19.86 -5.86 -18.93
C SER A 29 18.99 -5.04 -19.89
N ILE A 30 17.67 -5.24 -19.90
CA ILE A 30 16.69 -4.48 -20.70
C ILE A 30 16.66 -3.01 -20.28
N GLU A 31 16.75 -2.73 -18.98
CA GLU A 31 16.83 -1.35 -18.47
C GLU A 31 18.03 -0.60 -19.05
N ALA A 32 19.17 -1.29 -19.20
CA ALA A 32 20.43 -0.73 -19.69
C ALA A 32 20.50 -0.49 -21.21
N ILE A 33 19.62 -1.12 -22.01
CA ILE A 33 19.59 -0.92 -23.47
C ILE A 33 19.21 0.54 -23.78
N ARG A 34 19.88 1.18 -24.75
CA ARG A 34 19.57 2.57 -25.12
C ARG A 34 18.53 2.69 -26.23
N SER A 35 18.57 1.76 -27.18
CA SER A 35 17.65 1.68 -28.33
C SER A 35 16.27 1.19 -27.90
N GLN A 36 15.21 1.89 -28.32
CA GLN A 36 13.84 1.53 -27.98
C GLN A 36 13.39 0.25 -28.71
N ASP A 37 13.83 0.08 -29.96
CA ASP A 37 13.51 -1.11 -30.76
C ASP A 37 14.20 -2.37 -30.18
N ASP A 38 15.45 -2.24 -29.76
CA ASP A 38 16.18 -3.34 -29.11
C ASP A 38 15.57 -3.71 -27.76
N LYS A 39 15.09 -2.71 -26.99
CA LYS A 39 14.32 -2.97 -25.77
C LYS A 39 13.05 -3.74 -26.07
N ARG A 40 12.28 -3.30 -27.07
CA ARG A 40 11.01 -3.95 -27.45
C ARG A 40 11.23 -5.40 -27.88
N ASN A 41 12.28 -5.66 -28.65
CA ASN A 41 12.67 -7.00 -29.08
C ASN A 41 13.12 -7.88 -27.89
N ALA A 42 13.91 -7.34 -26.96
CA ALA A 42 14.35 -8.06 -25.77
C ALA A 42 13.18 -8.40 -24.82
N ILE A 43 12.23 -7.47 -24.64
CA ILE A 43 11.01 -7.71 -23.85
C ILE A 43 10.14 -8.79 -24.51
N ALA A 44 10.00 -8.76 -25.83
CA ALA A 44 9.24 -9.78 -26.57
C ALA A 44 9.87 -11.18 -26.44
N GLN A 45 11.20 -11.26 -26.46
CA GLN A 45 11.95 -12.50 -26.26
C GLN A 45 11.78 -13.03 -24.81
N LEU A 46 11.92 -12.17 -23.81
CA LEU A 46 11.73 -12.54 -22.40
C LEU A 46 10.30 -13.00 -22.12
N LYS A 47 9.29 -12.37 -22.74
CA LYS A 47 7.90 -12.80 -22.65
C LYS A 47 7.70 -14.22 -23.17
N LYS A 48 8.31 -14.55 -24.31
CA LYS A 48 8.24 -15.89 -24.91
C LYS A 48 8.88 -16.96 -24.00
N GLU A 49 9.98 -16.60 -23.33
CA GLU A 49 10.66 -17.48 -22.36
C GLU A 49 9.78 -17.76 -21.14
N VAL A 50 9.14 -16.72 -20.58
CA VAL A 50 8.20 -16.87 -19.45
C VAL A 50 6.98 -17.72 -19.84
N GLU A 51 6.41 -17.52 -21.03
CA GLU A 51 5.29 -18.32 -21.53
C GLU A 51 5.67 -19.80 -21.70
N ALA A 52 6.89 -20.09 -22.16
CA ALA A 52 7.37 -21.46 -22.34
C ALA A 52 7.48 -22.23 -21.01
N VAL A 53 7.81 -21.55 -19.91
CA VAL A 53 7.93 -22.18 -18.57
C VAL A 53 6.71 -21.95 -17.68
N ALA A 54 5.68 -21.23 -18.13
CA ALA A 54 4.54 -20.83 -17.32
C ALA A 54 3.87 -22.01 -16.60
N HIS A 55 3.75 -23.16 -17.27
CA HIS A 55 3.17 -24.38 -16.72
C HIS A 55 3.98 -25.02 -15.57
N LEU A 56 5.25 -24.64 -15.40
CA LEU A 56 6.15 -25.09 -14.35
C LEU A 56 6.29 -24.08 -13.20
N LEU A 57 5.77 -22.86 -13.38
CA LEU A 57 5.88 -21.79 -12.40
C LEU A 57 4.67 -21.77 -11.46
N PRO A 58 4.87 -21.55 -10.15
CA PRO A 58 3.79 -21.21 -9.23
C PRO A 58 3.00 -19.98 -9.71
N SER A 59 1.68 -19.96 -9.50
CA SER A 59 0.79 -18.89 -9.98
C SER A 59 1.23 -17.49 -9.53
N TYR A 60 1.80 -17.37 -8.33
CA TYR A 60 2.37 -16.11 -7.83
C TYR A 60 3.51 -15.58 -8.70
N GLN A 61 4.43 -16.45 -9.12
CA GLN A 61 5.56 -16.05 -9.96
C GLN A 61 5.13 -15.71 -11.39
N GLN A 62 4.13 -16.42 -11.93
CA GLN A 62 3.54 -16.08 -13.23
C GLN A 62 2.98 -14.64 -13.22
N LEU A 63 2.23 -14.28 -12.18
CA LEU A 63 1.70 -12.93 -12.00
C LEU A 63 2.83 -11.90 -11.88
N SER A 64 3.81 -12.15 -11.00
CA SER A 64 4.95 -11.24 -10.78
C SER A 64 5.74 -10.97 -12.08
N TYR A 65 6.05 -12.02 -12.85
CA TYR A 65 6.79 -11.88 -14.12
C TYR A 65 5.97 -11.14 -15.18
N SER A 66 4.66 -11.42 -15.26
CA SER A 66 3.76 -10.73 -16.20
C SER A 66 3.65 -9.23 -15.90
N GLU A 67 3.61 -8.84 -14.63
CA GLU A 67 3.57 -7.44 -14.21
C GLU A 67 4.89 -6.71 -14.50
N ALA A 68 6.03 -7.36 -14.26
CA ALA A 68 7.35 -6.81 -14.56
C ALA A 68 7.54 -6.57 -16.07
N ILE A 69 7.14 -7.52 -16.92
CA ILE A 69 7.18 -7.37 -18.39
C ILE A 69 6.27 -6.23 -18.83
N LYS A 70 5.05 -6.15 -18.28
CA LYS A 70 4.09 -5.08 -18.61
C LYS A 70 4.63 -3.70 -18.25
N ARG A 71 5.26 -3.56 -17.08
CA ARG A 71 5.86 -2.30 -16.63
C ARG A 71 6.96 -1.82 -17.59
N GLU A 72 7.81 -2.72 -18.06
CA GLU A 72 8.85 -2.37 -19.02
C GLU A 72 8.26 -1.97 -20.37
N LEU A 73 7.21 -2.64 -20.84
CA LEU A 73 6.52 -2.28 -22.08
C LEU A 73 5.86 -0.89 -21.98
N ASP A 74 5.17 -0.61 -20.88
CA ASP A 74 4.55 0.69 -20.60
C ASP A 74 5.58 1.82 -20.48
N SER A 75 6.84 1.50 -20.19
CA SER A 75 7.94 2.48 -20.16
C SER A 75 8.37 2.94 -21.56
N LEU A 76 8.17 2.11 -22.59
CA LEU A 76 8.49 2.43 -23.98
C LEU A 76 7.42 3.33 -24.62
N ASP A 77 6.16 3.19 -24.20
CA ASP A 77 5.03 3.91 -24.79
C ASP A 77 4.80 5.30 -24.16
N LYS A 78 5.56 5.69 -23.12
CA LYS A 78 5.50 7.03 -22.53
C LYS A 78 6.31 8.04 -23.35
N PRO A 79 5.70 9.10 -23.93
CA PRO A 79 6.46 10.17 -24.55
C PRO A 79 7.34 10.86 -23.50
N LYS A 80 8.67 10.83 -23.69
CA LYS A 80 9.65 11.48 -22.82
C LYS A 80 9.46 13.00 -22.81
N THR A 81 8.61 13.51 -21.92
CA THR A 81 8.58 14.93 -21.58
C THR A 81 9.79 15.24 -20.69
N ARG A 82 10.86 15.76 -21.31
CA ARG A 82 11.96 16.38 -20.57
C ARG A 82 11.45 17.66 -19.92
N PHE A 83 11.09 17.58 -18.64
CA PHE A 83 10.87 18.77 -17.82
C PHE A 83 12.21 19.49 -17.65
N ARG A 84 12.36 20.61 -18.37
CA ARG A 84 13.41 21.59 -18.14
C ARG A 84 12.72 22.85 -17.65
N PHE A 85 12.97 23.23 -16.40
CA PHE A 85 12.44 24.47 -15.84
C PHE A 85 13.26 25.63 -16.41
N THR A 86 12.72 26.32 -17.42
CA THR A 86 13.16 27.68 -17.76
C THR A 86 12.05 28.63 -17.35
N GLN A 87 12.29 29.41 -16.30
CA GLN A 87 11.46 30.57 -15.97
C GLN A 87 11.52 31.55 -17.15
N ARG A 88 10.41 31.66 -17.86
CA ARG A 88 10.09 32.81 -18.71
C ARG A 88 8.73 33.30 -18.29
N SER A 89 8.68 34.52 -17.76
CA SER A 89 7.46 35.25 -17.45
C SER A 89 6.53 35.26 -18.66
N ARG A 90 5.31 34.73 -18.52
CA ARG A 90 4.26 34.86 -19.52
C ARG A 90 3.09 35.61 -18.92
N GLN A 91 2.74 36.71 -19.57
CA GLN A 91 1.46 37.40 -19.43
C GLN A 91 0.32 36.49 -19.93
N PRO A 92 -0.93 36.68 -19.45
CA PRO A 92 -2.03 35.77 -19.75
C PRO A 92 -2.65 36.04 -21.13
N ASP A 93 -2.78 34.99 -21.94
CA ASP A 93 -3.55 34.96 -23.19
C ASP A 93 -5.00 34.49 -22.87
N PRO A 94 -6.06 35.22 -23.28
CA PRO A 94 -7.44 34.99 -22.84
C PRO A 94 -8.18 33.86 -23.57
N SER A 95 -7.51 32.99 -24.32
CA SER A 95 -8.18 32.00 -25.20
C SER A 95 -7.94 30.53 -24.84
N ARG A 96 -7.61 30.22 -23.57
CA ARG A 96 -7.55 28.84 -23.09
C ARG A 96 -8.88 28.44 -22.46
N LYS A 97 -9.70 27.67 -23.20
CA LYS A 97 -10.82 26.91 -22.63
C LYS A 97 -10.33 26.19 -21.38
N GLU A 98 -10.96 26.48 -20.25
CA GLU A 98 -10.64 25.90 -18.94
C GLU A 98 -10.66 24.38 -19.05
N LEU A 99 -9.48 23.77 -18.99
CA LEU A 99 -9.37 22.40 -18.53
C LEU A 99 -9.88 22.42 -17.10
N LYS A 100 -11.05 21.80 -16.89
CA LYS A 100 -11.54 21.47 -15.55
C LYS A 100 -10.35 20.93 -14.77
N LYS A 101 -9.93 21.66 -13.73
CA LYS A 101 -9.20 21.05 -12.62
C LYS A 101 -10.00 19.80 -12.29
N PHE A 102 -9.32 18.65 -12.27
CA PHE A 102 -9.81 17.54 -11.46
C PHE A 102 -9.83 18.11 -10.04
N GLU A 103 -10.98 18.65 -9.65
CA GLU A 103 -11.34 18.72 -8.25
C GLU A 103 -11.21 17.27 -7.76
N ASP A 104 -10.43 17.10 -6.68
CA ASP A 104 -10.57 15.93 -5.81
C ASP A 104 -12.07 15.71 -5.70
N SER A 105 -12.57 14.61 -6.26
CA SER A 105 -13.96 14.23 -6.06
C SER A 105 -14.08 14.08 -4.55
N ALA A 106 -14.70 15.07 -3.92
CA ALA A 106 -14.79 15.16 -2.48
C ALA A 106 -15.51 13.90 -2.01
N VAL A 107 -14.74 12.91 -1.55
CA VAL A 107 -15.28 11.73 -0.89
C VAL A 107 -16.00 12.27 0.32
N THR A 108 -17.32 12.23 0.29
CA THR A 108 -18.13 12.72 1.41
C THR A 108 -17.83 11.84 2.62
N PRO A 109 -17.43 12.43 3.76
CA PRO A 109 -17.16 11.66 4.95
C PRO A 109 -18.45 10.97 5.40
N THR A 110 -18.33 9.69 5.75
CA THR A 110 -19.40 8.89 6.35
C THR A 110 -19.88 9.53 7.65
N VAL A 111 -18.93 10.00 8.47
CA VAL A 111 -19.18 10.76 9.70
C VAL A 111 -18.10 11.82 9.84
N THR A 112 -18.49 13.04 10.24
CA THR A 112 -17.52 14.11 10.52
C THR A 112 -17.89 14.91 11.77
N GLY A 113 -16.89 15.42 12.48
CA GLY A 113 -17.08 16.43 13.54
C GLY A 113 -17.80 15.93 14.80
N VAL A 114 -17.78 14.62 15.06
CA VAL A 114 -18.49 14.00 16.19
C VAL A 114 -17.59 13.93 17.42
N LYS A 115 -18.14 14.24 18.59
CA LYS A 115 -17.42 14.15 19.87
C LYS A 115 -18.19 13.37 20.93
N GLY A 116 -17.48 12.59 21.75
CA GLY A 116 -18.02 11.99 22.97
C GLY A 116 -19.08 10.91 22.75
N THR A 117 -19.10 10.28 21.57
CA THR A 117 -20.20 9.40 21.14
C THR A 117 -19.74 7.97 20.86
N HIS A 118 -20.66 7.02 21.05
CA HIS A 118 -20.52 5.64 20.62
C HIS A 118 -21.12 5.45 19.22
N LEU A 119 -20.33 4.93 18.27
CA LEU A 119 -20.75 4.73 16.88
C LEU A 119 -20.57 3.27 16.47
N THR A 120 -21.57 2.71 15.80
CA THR A 120 -21.48 1.39 15.15
C THR A 120 -21.81 1.54 13.68
N LEU A 121 -20.88 1.16 12.79
CA LEU A 121 -20.99 1.32 11.34
C LEU A 121 -20.88 -0.03 10.65
N GLY A 122 -21.72 -0.27 9.64
CA GLY A 122 -21.79 -1.51 8.85
C GLY A 122 -21.79 -1.26 7.34
N GLN A 123 -21.05 -0.25 6.89
CA GLN A 123 -20.99 0.17 5.49
C GLN A 123 -19.72 -0.35 4.82
N SER A 124 -19.76 -0.58 3.50
CA SER A 124 -18.61 -1.08 2.75
C SER A 124 -17.43 -0.10 2.77
N ASN A 125 -17.66 1.19 2.51
CA ASN A 125 -16.60 2.20 2.52
C ASN A 125 -16.87 3.19 3.63
N VAL A 126 -15.92 3.31 4.56
CA VAL A 126 -16.06 4.16 5.75
C VAL A 126 -14.98 5.23 5.74
N LEU A 127 -15.39 6.50 5.72
CA LEU A 127 -14.53 7.65 5.91
C LEU A 127 -14.99 8.41 7.17
N LEU A 128 -14.18 8.39 8.22
CA LEU A 128 -14.45 9.15 9.45
C LEU A 128 -13.43 10.27 9.60
N THR A 129 -13.92 11.49 9.79
CA THR A 129 -13.07 12.68 9.89
C THR A 129 -13.38 13.50 11.12
N GLU A 130 -12.38 14.07 11.79
CA GLU A 130 -12.59 15.05 12.88
C GLU A 130 -13.39 14.48 14.07
N LEU A 131 -13.04 13.27 14.52
CA LEU A 131 -13.64 12.66 15.72
C LEU A 131 -12.80 12.99 16.96
N ASP A 132 -13.46 13.21 18.10
CA ASP A 132 -12.79 13.36 19.38
C ASP A 132 -13.51 12.62 20.51
N SER A 133 -12.78 11.90 21.37
CA SER A 133 -13.36 11.23 22.54
C SER A 133 -14.48 10.23 22.21
N CYS A 134 -14.40 9.58 21.04
CA CYS A 134 -15.43 8.65 20.56
C CYS A 134 -15.01 7.18 20.76
N THR A 135 -16.01 6.30 20.85
CA THR A 135 -15.80 4.86 20.76
C THR A 135 -16.51 4.35 19.52
N VAL A 136 -15.78 3.73 18.60
CA VAL A 136 -16.29 3.42 17.26
C VAL A 136 -16.06 1.95 16.93
N ARG A 137 -17.11 1.29 16.48
CA ARG A 137 -17.07 -0.06 15.92
C ARG A 137 -17.41 -0.03 14.45
N ILE A 138 -16.51 -0.54 13.61
CA ILE A 138 -16.71 -0.67 12.16
C ILE A 138 -16.75 -2.16 11.83
N LYS A 139 -17.84 -2.63 11.23
CA LYS A 139 -18.05 -4.03 10.85
C LYS A 139 -18.13 -4.17 9.33
N ASN A 140 -17.59 -5.26 8.80
CA ASN A 140 -17.76 -5.68 7.41
C ASN A 140 -17.44 -4.60 6.36
N ALA A 141 -16.48 -3.72 6.65
CA ALA A 141 -16.03 -2.72 5.69
C ALA A 141 -15.12 -3.36 4.64
N SER A 142 -15.20 -2.91 3.39
CA SER A 142 -14.21 -3.18 2.35
C SER A 142 -13.04 -2.21 2.40
N THR A 143 -13.27 -0.95 2.81
CA THR A 143 -12.21 0.04 3.02
C THR A 143 -12.54 0.95 4.19
N VAL A 144 -11.51 1.33 4.96
CA VAL A 144 -11.66 2.29 6.06
C VAL A 144 -10.57 3.35 5.96
N THR A 145 -11.01 4.60 6.03
CA THR A 145 -10.13 5.76 6.14
C THR A 145 -10.53 6.57 7.37
N LEU A 146 -9.58 6.78 8.28
CA LEU A 146 -9.75 7.62 9.46
C LEU A 146 -8.84 8.84 9.31
N LYS A 147 -9.37 10.04 9.51
CA LYS A 147 -8.60 11.28 9.40
C LYS A 147 -8.85 12.22 10.58
N SER A 148 -7.82 12.78 11.17
CA SER A 148 -7.95 13.76 12.27
C SER A 148 -8.79 13.22 13.44
N VAL A 149 -8.43 12.05 13.98
CA VAL A 149 -9.16 11.40 15.07
C VAL A 149 -8.36 11.41 16.38
N ASN A 150 -8.95 11.88 17.47
CA ASN A 150 -8.22 12.11 18.72
C ASN A 150 -8.95 11.51 19.93
N ASN A 151 -8.20 10.95 20.89
CA ASN A 151 -8.77 10.40 22.13
C ASN A 151 -9.86 9.35 21.89
N CYS A 152 -9.80 8.63 20.76
CA CYS A 152 -10.83 7.69 20.34
C CYS A 152 -10.40 6.24 20.55
N THR A 153 -11.37 5.34 20.72
CA THR A 153 -11.15 3.90 20.67
C THR A 153 -11.87 3.30 19.48
N PHE A 154 -11.18 2.52 18.65
CA PHE A 154 -11.72 1.90 17.45
C PHE A 154 -11.62 0.37 17.51
N VAL A 155 -12.69 -0.31 17.12
CA VAL A 155 -12.67 -1.73 16.74
C VAL A 155 -13.07 -1.82 15.27
N VAL A 156 -12.16 -2.30 14.43
CA VAL A 156 -12.29 -2.29 12.97
C VAL A 156 -12.17 -3.70 12.41
N GLU A 157 -13.23 -4.15 11.75
CA GLU A 157 -13.25 -5.36 10.92
C GLU A 157 -13.37 -4.93 9.45
N CYS A 158 -12.27 -5.07 8.71
CA CYS A 158 -12.16 -4.67 7.32
C CYS A 158 -11.61 -5.82 6.47
N SER A 159 -12.22 -6.10 5.31
CA SER A 159 -11.71 -7.11 4.36
C SER A 159 -10.68 -6.56 3.38
N GLY A 160 -10.37 -5.27 3.45
CA GLY A 160 -9.43 -4.59 2.57
C GLY A 160 -8.47 -3.69 3.33
N PRO A 161 -8.03 -2.57 2.73
CA PRO A 161 -7.07 -1.67 3.34
C PRO A 161 -7.72 -0.77 4.42
N VAL A 162 -6.92 -0.44 5.41
CA VAL A 162 -7.22 0.57 6.44
C VAL A 162 -6.14 1.64 6.38
N PHE A 163 -6.56 2.89 6.23
CA PHE A 163 -5.70 4.07 6.23
C PHE A 163 -6.05 4.95 7.42
N ILE A 164 -5.06 5.31 8.23
CA ILE A 164 -5.25 6.22 9.36
C ILE A 164 -4.29 7.38 9.19
N GLN A 165 -4.84 8.59 9.11
CA GLN A 165 -4.09 9.81 8.91
C GLN A 165 -4.37 10.80 10.04
N THR A 166 -3.32 11.34 10.66
CA THR A 166 -3.43 12.35 11.73
C THR A 166 -4.31 11.84 12.88
N ALA A 167 -3.73 11.03 13.77
CA ALA A 167 -4.44 10.60 14.97
C ALA A 167 -3.58 10.77 16.22
N SER A 168 -4.22 11.07 17.35
CA SER A 168 -3.50 11.22 18.62
C SER A 168 -4.22 10.58 19.79
N SER A 169 -3.45 9.94 20.68
CA SER A 169 -3.96 9.36 21.93
C SER A 169 -5.13 8.39 21.71
N CYS A 170 -5.06 7.61 20.64
CA CYS A 170 -6.11 6.67 20.25
C CYS A 170 -5.71 5.21 20.53
N LEU A 171 -6.71 4.37 20.73
CA LEU A 171 -6.58 2.92 20.83
C LEU A 171 -7.28 2.26 19.65
N PHE A 172 -6.55 1.43 18.90
CA PHE A 172 -7.05 0.78 17.71
C PHE A 172 -6.95 -0.74 17.83
N PHE A 173 -8.05 -1.45 17.60
CA PHE A 173 -8.11 -2.88 17.36
C PHE A 173 -8.50 -3.10 15.90
N ILE A 174 -7.58 -3.61 15.07
CA ILE A 174 -7.74 -3.62 13.61
C ILE A 174 -7.53 -5.02 13.05
N GLY A 175 -8.57 -5.59 12.45
CA GLY A 175 -8.45 -6.69 11.49
C GLY A 175 -8.56 -6.17 10.07
N CYS A 176 -7.51 -6.33 9.26
CA CYS A 176 -7.52 -5.88 7.86
C CYS A 176 -6.54 -6.65 6.96
N HIS A 177 -6.57 -6.36 5.65
CA HIS A 177 -5.61 -6.95 4.70
C HIS A 177 -4.34 -6.09 4.52
N GLN A 178 -4.44 -4.78 4.70
CA GLN A 178 -3.32 -3.84 4.63
C GLN A 178 -3.57 -2.70 5.61
N LEU A 179 -2.53 -2.31 6.35
CA LEU A 179 -2.61 -1.19 7.29
C LEU A 179 -1.53 -0.16 6.96
N ARG A 180 -1.94 1.09 6.78
CA ARG A 180 -1.03 2.23 6.64
C ARG A 180 -1.40 3.33 7.63
N LEU A 181 -0.40 3.78 8.35
CA LEU A 181 -0.52 4.77 9.42
C LEU A 181 0.35 5.97 9.08
N HIS A 182 -0.24 7.16 9.05
CA HIS A 182 0.48 8.38 8.71
C HIS A 182 0.19 9.49 9.72
N GLY A 183 1.20 10.06 10.38
CA GLY A 183 0.97 11.18 11.30
C GLY A 183 0.30 10.79 12.61
N LEU A 184 0.56 9.58 13.13
CA LEU A 184 0.01 9.13 14.41
C LEU A 184 0.93 9.50 15.58
N SER A 185 0.33 9.86 16.71
CA SER A 185 1.05 10.24 17.93
C SER A 185 0.47 9.59 19.18
N ASN A 186 1.30 8.93 19.99
CA ASN A 186 0.91 8.35 21.27
C ASN A 186 -0.29 7.38 21.17
N CYS A 187 -0.34 6.57 20.12
CA CYS A 187 -1.43 5.63 19.87
C CYS A 187 -1.04 4.19 20.23
N GLN A 188 -2.03 3.42 20.67
CA GLN A 188 -1.93 1.98 20.87
C GLN A 188 -2.63 1.25 19.72
N ILE A 189 -1.95 0.27 19.14
CA ILE A 189 -2.42 -0.42 17.93
C ILE A 189 -2.29 -1.93 18.16
N ASP A 190 -3.42 -2.62 18.22
CA ASP A 190 -3.52 -4.07 18.12
C ASP A 190 -4.00 -4.40 16.71
N ALA A 191 -3.16 -5.05 15.91
CA ALA A 191 -3.48 -5.34 14.51
C ALA A 191 -3.37 -6.83 14.19
N THR A 192 -4.22 -7.31 13.30
CA THR A 192 -4.16 -8.64 12.70
C THR A 192 -4.24 -8.50 11.19
N ILE A 193 -3.14 -8.84 10.51
CA ILE A 193 -2.97 -8.66 9.06
C ILE A 193 -2.37 -9.95 8.48
N PRO A 194 -2.88 -10.50 7.36
CA PRO A 194 -2.35 -11.73 6.76
C PRO A 194 -0.85 -11.68 6.43
N SER A 195 -0.33 -10.54 5.99
CA SER A 195 1.11 -10.36 5.73
C SER A 195 1.96 -10.28 7.00
N GLY A 196 1.33 -10.03 8.15
CA GLY A 196 1.99 -9.74 9.41
C GLY A 196 2.69 -8.38 9.47
N ARG A 197 2.54 -7.51 8.45
CA ARG A 197 3.25 -6.22 8.36
C ARG A 197 2.30 -5.04 8.18
N ALA A 198 2.58 -3.95 8.90
CA ALA A 198 1.96 -2.64 8.69
C ALA A 198 3.02 -1.58 8.35
N VAL A 199 2.60 -0.53 7.65
CA VAL A 199 3.49 0.58 7.25
C VAL A 199 3.18 1.81 8.09
N ILE A 200 4.23 2.47 8.58
CA ILE A 200 4.11 3.77 9.26
C ILE A 200 4.95 4.84 8.56
N GLU A 201 4.50 6.09 8.66
CA GLU A 201 5.22 7.28 8.19
C GLU A 201 4.83 8.50 9.06
N ASN A 202 5.79 9.37 9.36
CA ASN A 202 5.62 10.55 10.23
C ASN A 202 4.90 10.26 11.56
N CYS A 203 5.18 9.11 12.18
CA CYS A 203 4.53 8.69 13.43
C CYS A 203 5.47 8.82 14.62
N HIS A 204 4.96 8.88 15.85
CA HIS A 204 5.79 8.78 17.05
C HIS A 204 5.04 8.27 18.29
N GLY A 205 5.77 7.67 19.22
CA GLY A 205 5.20 7.17 20.49
C GLY A 205 4.18 6.05 20.31
N LEU A 206 4.29 5.25 19.23
CA LEU A 206 3.37 4.15 18.99
C LEU A 206 3.70 2.95 19.88
N GLN A 207 2.66 2.30 20.37
CA GLN A 207 2.73 0.97 20.99
C GLN A 207 1.98 -0.01 20.11
N VAL A 208 2.67 -0.99 19.57
CA VAL A 208 2.14 -1.89 18.54
C VAL A 208 2.17 -3.33 19.02
N HIS A 209 1.09 -4.05 18.77
CA HIS A 209 0.95 -5.48 19.03
C HIS A 209 0.39 -6.20 17.79
N GLY A 210 0.76 -7.46 17.61
CA GLY A 210 0.20 -8.37 16.60
C GLY A 210 0.82 -8.31 15.20
N VAL A 211 1.62 -7.28 14.90
CA VAL A 211 2.27 -7.11 13.57
C VAL A 211 3.70 -6.54 13.69
N GLU A 212 4.50 -6.81 12.67
CA GLU A 212 5.75 -6.09 12.40
C GLU A 212 5.46 -4.74 11.73
N ILE A 213 6.38 -3.79 11.89
CA ILE A 213 6.26 -2.43 11.36
C ILE A 213 7.40 -2.13 10.39
N ASP A 214 7.03 -1.69 9.20
CA ASP A 214 7.94 -1.06 8.24
C ASP A 214 7.80 0.47 8.39
N ASP A 215 8.84 1.12 8.93
CA ASP A 215 8.85 2.58 9.14
C ASP A 215 9.55 3.29 7.98
N PHE A 216 8.78 4.08 7.24
CA PHE A 216 9.27 4.79 6.06
C PHE A 216 10.09 6.03 6.41
N ASP A 217 10.02 6.54 7.64
CA ASP A 217 10.91 7.59 8.13
C ASP A 217 12.33 7.04 8.38
N TYR A 218 12.45 5.73 8.63
CA TYR A 218 13.70 5.04 8.99
C TYR A 218 13.93 3.77 8.14
N PRO A 219 14.05 3.88 6.80
CA PRO A 219 14.06 2.72 5.89
C PRO A 219 15.26 1.77 6.07
N ASN A 220 16.34 2.24 6.69
CA ASN A 220 17.60 1.49 6.86
C ASN A 220 18.06 1.41 8.33
N GLY A 221 17.19 1.70 9.29
CA GLY A 221 17.60 1.89 10.69
C GLY A 221 16.57 1.40 11.70
N LYS A 222 16.97 1.41 12.98
CA LYS A 222 16.04 1.15 14.07
C LYS A 222 15.14 2.37 14.26
N SER A 223 13.85 2.19 14.03
CA SER A 223 12.86 3.23 14.27
C SER A 223 12.71 3.54 15.77
N PRO A 224 12.75 4.82 16.18
CA PRO A 224 12.33 5.27 17.51
C PRO A 224 10.82 5.54 17.61
N ASN A 225 10.09 5.47 16.49
CA ASN A 225 8.71 5.95 16.39
C ASN A 225 7.69 4.98 17.01
N PHE A 226 8.08 3.73 17.21
CA PHE A 226 7.22 2.70 17.79
C PHE A 226 7.97 1.77 18.73
N THR A 227 7.19 1.07 19.54
CA THR A 227 7.64 -0.06 20.36
C THR A 227 6.70 -1.23 20.15
N LEU A 228 7.24 -2.43 20.02
CA LEU A 228 6.45 -3.66 20.05
C LEU A 228 6.15 -3.99 21.51
N VAL A 229 4.88 -4.20 21.83
CA VAL A 229 4.41 -4.46 23.19
C VAL A 229 3.52 -5.70 23.23
N GLN A 230 3.32 -6.24 24.42
CA GLN A 230 2.23 -7.16 24.73
C GLN A 230 1.17 -6.36 25.49
N PHE A 231 -0.06 -6.36 25.00
CA PHE A 231 -1.14 -5.67 25.71
C PHE A 231 -1.62 -6.48 26.91
N ASP A 232 -1.89 -5.79 28.01
CA ASP A 232 -2.43 -6.41 29.20
C ASP A 232 -3.91 -6.77 29.05
N HIS A 233 -4.43 -7.49 30.04
CA HIS A 233 -5.81 -7.93 30.05
C HIS A 233 -6.82 -6.76 30.05
N SER A 234 -6.46 -5.59 30.57
CA SER A 234 -7.34 -4.43 30.65
C SER A 234 -7.61 -3.80 29.27
N VAL A 235 -6.57 -3.71 28.45
CA VAL A 235 -6.67 -3.24 27.06
C VAL A 235 -7.52 -4.22 26.24
N LEU A 236 -7.24 -5.53 26.36
CA LEU A 236 -8.00 -6.55 25.63
C LEU A 236 -9.47 -6.61 26.08
N LYS A 237 -9.76 -6.43 27.37
CA LYS A 237 -11.13 -6.33 27.87
C LYS A 237 -11.90 -5.18 27.21
N ARG A 238 -11.23 -4.05 26.93
CA ARG A 238 -11.85 -2.90 26.26
C ARG A 238 -12.35 -3.25 24.86
N ARG A 239 -11.61 -4.07 24.12
CA ARG A 239 -12.05 -4.60 22.82
C ARG A 239 -13.34 -5.40 22.95
N GLU A 240 -13.40 -6.31 23.90
CA GLU A 240 -14.57 -7.16 24.13
C GLU A 240 -15.81 -6.35 24.54
N GLU A 241 -15.65 -5.34 25.40
CA GLU A 241 -16.72 -4.40 25.77
C GLU A 241 -17.33 -3.73 24.53
N ILE A 242 -16.49 -3.28 23.59
CA ILE A 242 -16.94 -2.63 22.35
C ILE A 242 -17.57 -3.64 21.38
N LEU A 243 -17.06 -4.87 21.30
CA LEU A 243 -17.67 -5.94 20.50
C LEU A 243 -19.06 -6.34 21.02
N GLN A 244 -19.31 -6.17 22.32
CA GLN A 244 -20.60 -6.41 22.97
C GLN A 244 -21.56 -5.22 22.91
N MET A 245 -21.07 -4.01 22.58
CA MET A 245 -21.96 -2.88 22.29
C MET A 245 -22.85 -3.23 21.10
N GLY A 246 -24.14 -3.39 21.38
CA GLY A 246 -25.19 -3.72 20.42
C GLY A 246 -25.37 -2.63 19.36
N VAL A 247 -26.04 -3.01 18.26
CA VAL A 247 -26.50 -2.08 17.21
C VAL A 247 -27.64 -1.24 17.75
#